data_AF-A0A1H3AT93-F1
#
_entry.id   AF-A0A1H3AT93-F1
#
_cell.length_a   1.000
_cell.length_b   1.000
_cell.length_c   1.000
_cell.angle_alpha   90.00
_cell.angle_beta   90.00
_cell.angle_gamma   90.00
#
_symmetry.space_group_name_H-M   'P 1'
#
loop_
_entity.id
_entity.type
_entity.pdbx_description
1 polymer ?
#
loop_
_entity_poly.entity_id
_entity_poly.type
_entity_poly.pdbx_seq_one_letter_code
_entity_poly.pdbx_strand_id
1 'polypeptide(L)'
;MTEARSLPTRQWRQLLPLLIWLALPQSAPAAPRIDAFDYNTKCLSDRLQEALATMPRDYSSNHLPSRLRSTQVNDQNAEGKAANAIESLQLIETFFADELGWSSVDGESAPMVLLANLSAKMDGSCDSMNAFYMNIGPDTAHVIAILQGHRQASEDLAHDIDVVGHEFTHGFFKSTQGEDQTLEKGAINEGVADMFGVTVRAWHESGRDLANTRVREDSFRVGRTFALVADRYYDAPMYQGAMRDLSNPFPWDTADHYDLGNQREFQEVHALSGVVSLPFALMVKGGRHPRLDQGIEVQGIGFDKAIRIIFYTLKHRLPYNTMPEFAAAVSRAAARIHGDGSPEVQTVHDAFATVGLLDGAAPSASNPAPTPSDPDPAPEADQEPPAADPAPQTDMPPEPEQPAPWLGPGQIFVVLLGVFLLALLIAGTVLKAFRRNQIRRAYQLDQPARPFVGQPGPARVGSAEAPPEPTRRISAGGCVTEVIAGTTRVTLMLDDRPLVLGRGSELPLPTPLRQCLSEDPFLARAHCELWYQPDSNHLYLRCLSENGVQMNGQNVAKGDKVKTDFSSPVTLRAGHTTLTLTRKGLWP
;
A
#
# COMPACT_ATOMS: atom_id res chain seq x y z
N MET A 1 18.95 -21.87 -68.22
CA MET A 1 18.04 -22.23 -67.12
C MET A 1 18.85 -22.26 -65.83
N THR A 2 18.70 -21.17 -65.07
CA THR A 2 18.87 -20.98 -63.61
C THR A 2 19.90 -21.81 -62.82
N GLU A 3 20.91 -21.08 -62.35
CA GLU A 3 21.84 -21.42 -61.27
C GLU A 3 21.12 -21.66 -59.93
N ALA A 4 21.51 -22.74 -59.24
CA ALA A 4 21.12 -22.99 -57.86
C ALA A 4 22.07 -22.23 -56.91
N ARG A 5 21.57 -21.18 -56.26
CA ARG A 5 22.26 -20.49 -55.15
C ARG A 5 22.09 -21.29 -53.86
N SER A 6 23.20 -21.77 -53.31
CA SER A 6 23.29 -22.30 -51.95
C SER A 6 23.04 -21.19 -50.93
N LEU A 7 22.02 -21.34 -50.09
CA LEU A 7 21.81 -20.49 -48.91
C LEU A 7 22.87 -20.80 -47.83
N PRO A 8 23.37 -19.78 -47.10
CA PRO A 8 24.44 -19.97 -46.13
C PRO A 8 23.94 -20.67 -44.86
N THR A 9 24.67 -21.71 -44.46
CA THR A 9 24.47 -22.57 -43.26
C THR A 9 24.46 -21.84 -41.91
N ARG A 10 24.63 -20.50 -41.89
CA ARG A 10 24.62 -19.68 -40.68
C ARG A 10 23.23 -19.28 -40.18
N GLN A 11 22.21 -19.22 -41.06
CA GLN A 11 20.85 -18.82 -40.66
C GLN A 11 20.10 -19.91 -39.89
N TRP A 12 20.36 -21.19 -40.18
CA TRP A 12 19.72 -22.31 -39.49
C TRP A 12 20.14 -22.44 -38.01
N ARG A 13 21.36 -22.02 -37.66
CA ARG A 13 21.84 -22.06 -36.26
C ARG A 13 21.23 -20.97 -35.37
N GLN A 14 20.68 -19.89 -35.94
CA GLN A 14 19.98 -18.84 -35.19
C GLN A 14 18.47 -19.06 -35.09
N LEU A 15 17.89 -19.85 -36.00
CA LEU A 15 16.46 -20.18 -35.99
C LEU A 15 16.13 -21.43 -35.15
N LEU A 16 17.10 -22.35 -34.96
CA LEU A 16 16.92 -23.55 -34.14
C LEU A 16 16.52 -23.26 -32.67
N PRO A 17 17.16 -22.33 -31.94
CA PRO A 17 16.74 -22.02 -30.57
C PRO A 17 15.34 -21.37 -30.52
N LEU A 18 14.94 -20.61 -31.54
CA LEU A 18 13.61 -20.00 -31.63
C LEU A 18 12.50 -21.04 -31.89
N LEU A 19 12.78 -22.01 -32.77
CA LEU A 19 11.86 -23.11 -33.08
C LEU A 19 11.75 -24.13 -31.94
N ILE A 20 12.82 -24.34 -31.18
CA ILE A 20 12.80 -25.16 -29.95
C ILE A 20 12.01 -24.44 -28.84
N TRP A 21 12.13 -23.11 -28.72
CA TRP A 21 11.36 -22.32 -27.75
C TRP A 21 9.86 -22.27 -28.07
N LEU A 22 9.48 -22.29 -29.35
CA LEU A 22 8.08 -22.36 -29.81
C LEU A 22 7.49 -23.79 -29.77
N ALA A 23 8.33 -24.83 -29.71
CA ALA A 23 7.90 -26.24 -29.72
C ALA A 23 7.90 -26.90 -28.33
N LEU A 24 8.44 -26.23 -27.30
CA LEU A 24 8.23 -26.63 -25.92
C LEU A 24 6.82 -26.18 -25.53
N PRO A 25 5.93 -27.06 -25.04
CA PRO A 25 4.73 -26.59 -24.36
C PRO A 25 5.21 -25.69 -23.23
N GLN A 26 4.95 -24.38 -23.34
CA GLN A 26 5.03 -23.53 -22.18
C GLN A 26 3.98 -24.11 -21.23
N SER A 27 4.45 -24.82 -20.20
CA SER A 27 3.58 -25.22 -19.12
C SER A 27 2.96 -23.93 -18.62
N ALA A 28 1.64 -23.76 -18.82
CA ALA A 28 0.91 -22.70 -18.14
C ALA A 28 1.32 -22.77 -16.66
N PRO A 29 1.63 -21.63 -16.01
CA PRO A 29 1.88 -21.66 -14.57
C PRO A 29 0.72 -22.43 -13.92
N ALA A 30 1.06 -23.35 -13.02
CA ALA A 30 0.06 -24.14 -12.34
C ALA A 30 -0.95 -23.19 -11.69
N ALA A 31 -2.24 -23.45 -11.85
CA ALA A 31 -3.27 -22.60 -11.26
C ALA A 31 -3.02 -22.49 -9.74
N PRO A 32 -3.18 -21.29 -9.15
CA PRO A 32 -3.04 -21.09 -7.71
C PRO A 32 -3.91 -22.11 -6.97
N ARG A 33 -3.34 -22.77 -5.97
CA ARG A 33 -4.04 -23.80 -5.20
C ARG A 33 -4.57 -23.19 -3.91
N ILE A 34 -5.87 -23.29 -3.69
CA ILE A 34 -6.53 -22.91 -2.43
C ILE A 34 -6.93 -24.18 -1.69
N ASP A 35 -6.39 -24.38 -0.47
CA ASP A 35 -6.85 -25.39 0.46
C ASP A 35 -7.74 -24.73 1.52
N ALA A 36 -9.05 -24.94 1.41
CA ALA A 36 -10.04 -24.31 2.26
C ALA A 36 -10.51 -25.24 3.40
N PHE A 37 -10.78 -24.63 4.55
CA PHE A 37 -11.21 -25.32 5.76
C PHE A 37 -12.38 -24.58 6.39
N ASP A 38 -13.51 -25.27 6.53
CA ASP A 38 -14.67 -24.75 7.25
C ASP A 38 -14.62 -25.21 8.71
N TYR A 39 -14.37 -24.26 9.60
CA TYR A 39 -14.31 -24.55 11.02
C TYR A 39 -15.67 -24.77 11.65
N ASN A 40 -16.77 -24.49 10.93
CA ASN A 40 -18.13 -24.59 11.43
C ASN A 40 -18.22 -24.01 12.85
N THR A 41 -17.75 -22.76 12.99
CA THR A 41 -17.81 -21.98 14.23
C THR A 41 -17.01 -22.56 15.40
N LYS A 42 -16.05 -23.45 15.14
CA LYS A 42 -15.13 -23.97 16.16
C LYS A 42 -14.05 -22.94 16.46
N CYS A 43 -13.65 -22.89 17.72
CA CYS A 43 -12.60 -21.97 18.11
C CYS A 43 -11.22 -22.38 17.62
N LEU A 44 -10.39 -21.37 17.35
CA LEU A 44 -8.96 -21.57 17.14
C LEU A 44 -8.34 -22.12 18.41
N SER A 45 -7.58 -23.20 18.29
CA SER A 45 -6.81 -23.77 19.40
C SER A 45 -5.34 -23.39 19.28
N ASP A 46 -4.63 -23.22 20.40
CA ASP A 46 -3.18 -22.95 20.42
C ASP A 46 -2.39 -23.95 19.54
N ARG A 47 -2.75 -25.23 19.61
CA ARG A 47 -2.12 -26.29 18.79
C ARG A 47 -2.28 -26.10 17.28
N LEU A 48 -3.37 -25.46 16.87
CA LEU A 48 -3.61 -25.16 15.45
C LEU A 48 -2.79 -23.93 15.04
N GLN A 49 -2.66 -22.93 15.91
CA GLN A 49 -1.74 -21.81 15.68
C GLN A 49 -0.31 -22.31 15.53
N GLU A 50 0.16 -23.19 16.43
CA GLU A 50 1.48 -23.83 16.35
C GLU A 50 1.67 -24.63 15.05
N ALA A 51 0.63 -25.35 14.61
CA ALA A 51 0.68 -26.14 13.38
C ALA A 51 0.74 -25.27 12.12
N LEU A 52 0.01 -24.15 12.09
CA LEU A 52 0.07 -23.18 10.99
C LEU A 52 1.41 -22.44 10.99
N ALA A 53 1.95 -22.11 12.17
CA ALA A 53 3.25 -21.48 12.33
C ALA A 53 4.43 -22.30 11.81
N THR A 54 4.25 -23.61 11.71
CA THR A 54 5.29 -24.56 11.25
C THR A 54 4.95 -25.19 9.91
N MET A 55 3.81 -24.84 9.29
CA MET A 55 3.42 -25.36 7.99
C MET A 55 4.36 -24.80 6.91
N PRO A 56 5.01 -25.66 6.11
CA PRO A 56 5.95 -25.20 5.08
C PRO A 56 5.20 -24.50 3.94
N ARG A 57 5.85 -23.55 3.28
CA ARG A 57 5.29 -22.78 2.15
C ARG A 57 4.83 -23.65 0.99
N ASP A 58 5.53 -24.76 0.72
CA ASP A 58 5.30 -25.65 -0.41
C ASP A 58 4.48 -26.90 -0.07
N TYR A 59 3.70 -26.89 1.02
CA TYR A 59 3.00 -28.03 1.67
C TYR A 59 2.20 -29.02 0.79
N SER A 60 2.20 -28.81 -0.53
CA SER A 60 1.85 -29.72 -1.62
C SER A 60 2.40 -31.14 -1.55
N SER A 61 3.56 -31.39 -0.92
CA SER A 61 4.22 -32.69 -0.99
C SER A 61 3.84 -33.69 0.11
N ASN A 62 3.39 -33.25 1.29
CA ASN A 62 2.70 -34.04 2.31
C ASN A 62 2.53 -33.23 3.60
N HIS A 63 1.27 -33.09 4.05
CA HIS A 63 0.83 -32.77 5.43
C HIS A 63 0.29 -31.35 5.67
N LEU A 64 -0.96 -31.15 5.24
CA LEU A 64 -1.93 -30.47 6.11
C LEU A 64 -2.00 -31.24 7.45
N PRO A 65 -1.88 -30.55 8.61
CA PRO A 65 -2.10 -31.15 9.93
C PRO A 65 -3.35 -32.02 9.93
N SER A 66 -3.27 -33.21 10.51
CA SER A 66 -4.36 -34.20 10.47
C SER A 66 -5.71 -33.66 10.98
N ARG A 67 -5.69 -32.67 11.87
CA ARG A 67 -6.87 -31.96 12.38
C ARG A 67 -7.51 -31.00 11.37
N LEU A 68 -6.76 -30.44 10.42
CA LEU A 68 -7.29 -29.62 9.33
C LEU A 68 -8.06 -30.49 8.33
N ARG A 69 -7.57 -31.70 8.04
CA ARG A 69 -8.20 -32.58 7.03
C ARG A 69 -9.66 -32.90 7.32
N SER A 70 -10.05 -33.00 8.59
CA SER A 70 -11.43 -33.28 8.98
C SER A 70 -12.40 -32.12 8.75
N THR A 71 -11.89 -30.91 8.55
CA THR A 71 -12.67 -29.69 8.28
C THR A 71 -12.43 -29.17 6.86
N GLN A 72 -11.73 -29.93 6.02
CA GLN A 72 -11.39 -29.52 4.66
C GLN A 72 -12.64 -29.52 3.79
N VAL A 73 -12.80 -28.43 3.03
CA VAL A 73 -13.89 -28.23 2.07
C VAL A 73 -13.32 -27.77 0.74
N ASN A 74 -14.14 -27.85 -0.31
CA ASN A 74 -13.86 -27.40 -1.66
C ASN A 74 -15.16 -26.89 -2.30
N ASP A 75 -15.08 -26.39 -3.52
CA ASP A 75 -16.21 -25.78 -4.25
C ASP A 75 -17.42 -26.71 -4.43
N GLN A 76 -17.23 -28.03 -4.32
CA GLN A 76 -18.31 -29.01 -4.50
C GLN A 76 -19.05 -29.34 -3.20
N ASN A 77 -18.45 -29.11 -2.04
CA ASN A 77 -19.00 -29.52 -0.74
C ASN A 77 -19.04 -28.40 0.31
N ALA A 78 -18.44 -27.24 0.03
CA ALA A 78 -18.55 -26.07 0.89
C ALA A 78 -19.97 -25.49 0.80
N GLU A 79 -20.47 -25.00 1.93
CA GLU A 79 -21.77 -24.33 2.02
C GLU A 79 -21.64 -23.00 2.78
N GLY A 80 -22.60 -22.10 2.58
CA GLY A 80 -22.69 -20.83 3.30
C GLY A 80 -21.39 -20.01 3.21
N LYS A 81 -20.93 -19.51 4.36
CA LYS A 81 -19.78 -18.60 4.43
C LYS A 81 -18.48 -19.22 3.90
N ALA A 82 -18.31 -20.55 4.03
CA ALA A 82 -17.11 -21.21 3.54
C ALA A 82 -17.08 -21.25 2.00
N ALA A 83 -18.23 -21.48 1.35
CA ALA A 83 -18.34 -21.42 -0.11
C ALA A 83 -18.04 -19.99 -0.61
N ASN A 84 -18.62 -18.98 0.02
CA ASN A 84 -18.42 -17.58 -0.34
C ASN A 84 -16.97 -17.12 -0.11
N ALA A 85 -16.32 -17.60 0.96
CA ALA A 85 -14.90 -17.33 1.20
C ALA A 85 -14.01 -17.89 0.07
N ILE A 86 -14.31 -19.11 -0.40
CA ILE A 86 -13.58 -19.72 -1.51
C ILE A 86 -13.83 -18.92 -2.80
N GLU A 87 -15.08 -18.60 -3.11
CA GLU A 87 -15.42 -17.81 -4.30
C GLU A 87 -14.73 -16.43 -4.29
N SER A 88 -14.77 -15.70 -3.17
CA SER A 88 -14.10 -14.41 -3.02
C SER A 88 -12.59 -14.53 -3.28
N LEU A 89 -11.93 -15.54 -2.70
CA LEU A 89 -10.49 -15.73 -2.90
C LEU A 89 -10.15 -16.13 -4.35
N GLN A 90 -10.96 -16.98 -4.98
CA GLN A 90 -10.82 -17.33 -6.39
C GLN A 90 -10.99 -16.12 -7.32
N LEU A 91 -11.92 -15.21 -6.99
CA LEU A 91 -12.12 -13.97 -7.73
C LEU A 91 -10.92 -13.03 -7.62
N ILE A 92 -10.31 -12.93 -6.43
CA ILE A 92 -9.10 -12.15 -6.21
C ILE A 92 -7.92 -12.74 -6.98
N GLU A 93 -7.72 -14.05 -6.92
CA GLU A 93 -6.71 -14.76 -7.73
C GLU A 93 -6.92 -14.50 -9.23
N THR A 94 -8.17 -14.54 -9.70
CA THR A 94 -8.52 -14.23 -11.10
C THR A 94 -8.15 -12.78 -11.46
N PHE A 95 -8.45 -11.82 -10.59
CA PHE A 95 -8.07 -10.43 -10.81
C PHE A 95 -6.54 -10.26 -10.95
N PHE A 96 -5.77 -10.81 -10.01
CA PHE A 96 -4.30 -10.73 -10.07
C PHE A 96 -3.73 -11.43 -11.31
N ALA A 97 -4.25 -12.61 -11.65
CA ALA A 97 -3.77 -13.38 -12.79
C ALA A 97 -4.11 -12.72 -14.13
N ASP A 98 -5.39 -12.42 -14.36
CA ASP A 98 -5.89 -11.99 -15.67
C ASP A 98 -5.59 -10.51 -15.92
N GLU A 99 -5.74 -9.65 -14.91
CA GLU A 99 -5.58 -8.20 -15.08
C GLU A 99 -4.15 -7.74 -14.86
N LEU A 100 -3.41 -8.36 -13.93
CA LEU A 100 -2.07 -7.92 -13.52
C LEU A 100 -0.94 -8.87 -13.93
N GLY A 101 -1.26 -10.06 -14.44
CA GLY A 101 -0.26 -11.06 -14.82
C GLY A 101 0.57 -11.53 -13.63
N TRP A 102 -0.08 -11.76 -12.48
CA TRP A 102 0.52 -12.15 -11.21
C TRP A 102 -0.22 -13.36 -10.62
N SER A 103 0.51 -14.41 -10.23
CA SER A 103 -0.09 -15.65 -9.73
C SER A 103 0.08 -15.79 -8.22
N SER A 104 -1.03 -15.97 -7.49
CA SER A 104 -1.07 -15.98 -6.02
C SER A 104 -0.44 -14.75 -5.38
N VAL A 105 -0.15 -14.82 -4.08
CA VAL A 105 0.42 -13.71 -3.33
C VAL A 105 1.88 -13.41 -3.72
N ASP A 106 2.60 -14.39 -4.25
CA ASP A 106 4.05 -14.29 -4.46
C ASP A 106 4.50 -14.19 -5.93
N GLY A 107 3.58 -14.35 -6.88
CA GLY A 107 3.90 -14.38 -8.31
C GLY A 107 4.43 -15.74 -8.77
N GLU A 108 4.53 -16.72 -7.88
CA GLU A 108 5.09 -18.05 -8.11
C GLU A 108 4.03 -19.17 -7.93
N SER A 109 2.75 -18.80 -7.85
CA SER A 109 1.61 -19.72 -7.68
C SER A 109 1.69 -20.52 -6.37
N ALA A 110 2.19 -19.90 -5.29
CA ALA A 110 2.21 -20.56 -3.99
C ALA A 110 0.83 -21.03 -3.54
N PRO A 111 0.73 -22.19 -2.88
CA PRO A 111 -0.54 -22.67 -2.36
C PRO A 111 -0.97 -21.82 -1.15
N MET A 112 -2.27 -21.52 -1.05
CA MET A 112 -2.86 -20.73 0.03
C MET A 112 -3.80 -21.56 0.90
N VAL A 113 -3.70 -21.36 2.21
CA VAL A 113 -4.62 -21.93 3.19
C VAL A 113 -5.72 -20.92 3.50
N LEU A 114 -6.97 -21.31 3.33
CA LEU A 114 -8.13 -20.50 3.68
C LEU A 114 -8.85 -21.10 4.89
N LEU A 115 -8.94 -20.35 5.99
CA LEU A 115 -9.68 -20.73 7.19
C LEU A 115 -10.99 -19.94 7.24
N ALA A 116 -12.12 -20.59 6.95
CA ALA A 116 -13.44 -19.98 7.00
C ALA A 116 -14.19 -20.36 8.28
N ASN A 117 -15.14 -19.50 8.72
CA ASN A 117 -15.98 -19.72 9.91
C ASN A 117 -15.20 -19.99 11.20
N LEU A 118 -14.00 -19.44 11.33
CA LEU A 118 -13.17 -19.61 12.51
C LEU A 118 -13.66 -18.71 13.65
N SER A 119 -13.80 -19.23 14.87
CA SER A 119 -14.26 -18.42 16.02
C SER A 119 -13.10 -18.13 16.96
N ALA A 120 -12.33 -17.05 16.75
CA ALA A 120 -11.22 -16.74 17.64
C ALA A 120 -10.80 -15.29 17.62
N LYS A 121 -10.59 -14.71 18.80
CA LYS A 121 -9.80 -13.49 18.93
C LYS A 121 -8.31 -13.83 18.97
N MET A 122 -7.46 -12.85 18.70
CA MET A 122 -6.01 -12.98 18.91
C MET A 122 -5.64 -13.28 20.38
N ASP A 123 -6.54 -12.98 21.33
CA ASP A 123 -6.39 -13.31 22.76
C ASP A 123 -6.84 -14.73 23.15
N GLY A 124 -7.27 -15.55 22.19
CA GLY A 124 -7.72 -16.93 22.42
C GLY A 124 -9.18 -17.09 22.83
N SER A 125 -9.98 -16.02 22.90
CA SER A 125 -11.42 -16.11 23.21
C SER A 125 -12.29 -16.46 22.00
N CYS A 126 -13.43 -17.11 22.26
CA CYS A 126 -14.37 -17.62 21.27
C CYS A 126 -15.55 -16.65 21.05
N ASP A 127 -15.35 -15.68 20.17
CA ASP A 127 -16.33 -14.85 19.46
C ASP A 127 -15.53 -13.65 18.93
N SER A 128 -15.38 -13.53 17.61
CA SER A 128 -14.52 -12.51 17.04
C SER A 128 -14.94 -12.14 15.62
N MET A 129 -14.87 -10.85 15.36
CA MET A 129 -15.13 -10.23 14.07
C MET A 129 -13.79 -9.70 13.56
N ASN A 130 -13.18 -10.45 12.65
CA ASN A 130 -11.95 -10.05 11.98
C ASN A 130 -11.77 -10.87 10.69
N ALA A 131 -10.93 -10.38 9.80
CA ALA A 131 -10.20 -11.19 8.85
C ALA A 131 -8.71 -10.93 9.08
N PHE A 132 -7.84 -11.85 8.69
CA PHE A 132 -6.41 -11.59 8.74
C PHE A 132 -5.64 -12.49 7.77
N TYR A 133 -4.59 -11.92 7.21
CA TYR A 133 -3.50 -12.66 6.60
C TYR A 133 -2.44 -13.04 7.64
N MET A 134 -1.89 -14.25 7.51
CA MET A 134 -0.81 -14.75 8.34
C MET A 134 0.23 -15.46 7.49
N ASN A 135 1.47 -15.06 7.68
CA ASN A 135 2.66 -15.77 7.22
C ASN A 135 3.76 -15.52 8.25
N ILE A 136 4.09 -16.56 9.02
CA ILE A 136 4.94 -16.44 10.22
C ILE A 136 6.44 -16.40 9.87
N GLY A 137 6.80 -16.80 8.65
CA GLY A 137 8.15 -16.70 8.14
C GLY A 137 8.19 -16.87 6.61
N PRO A 138 9.34 -16.56 5.98
CA PRO A 138 9.47 -16.59 4.52
C PRO A 138 9.23 -17.97 3.90
N ASP A 139 9.43 -19.03 4.69
CA ASP A 139 9.30 -20.43 4.30
C ASP A 139 8.03 -21.10 4.86
N THR A 140 7.11 -20.34 5.44
CA THR A 140 5.85 -20.88 5.97
C THR A 140 4.67 -20.61 5.04
N ALA A 141 3.58 -21.35 5.23
CA ALA A 141 2.38 -21.22 4.41
C ALA A 141 1.78 -19.81 4.44
N HIS A 142 1.14 -19.44 3.33
CA HIS A 142 0.29 -18.26 3.24
C HIS A 142 -1.11 -18.63 3.72
N VAL A 143 -1.60 -17.94 4.75
CA VAL A 143 -2.89 -18.23 5.37
C VAL A 143 -3.76 -16.98 5.34
N ILE A 144 -4.99 -17.12 4.85
CA ILE A 144 -6.05 -16.14 5.06
C ILE A 144 -7.08 -16.76 5.98
N ALA A 145 -7.47 -16.04 7.03
CA ALA A 145 -8.54 -16.43 7.93
C ALA A 145 -9.67 -15.41 7.86
N ILE A 146 -10.90 -15.91 7.66
CA ILE A 146 -12.12 -15.12 7.76
C ILE A 146 -12.89 -15.68 8.95
N LEU A 147 -13.03 -14.86 9.99
CA LEU A 147 -13.68 -15.28 11.22
C LEU A 147 -15.20 -15.38 11.05
N GLN A 148 -15.84 -16.11 11.94
CA GLN A 148 -17.29 -16.30 11.93
C GLN A 148 -18.07 -14.97 12.03
N GLY A 149 -17.51 -13.98 12.74
CA GLY A 149 -18.23 -12.80 13.21
C GLY A 149 -19.00 -13.07 14.49
N HIS A 150 -20.03 -12.25 14.75
CA HIS A 150 -20.89 -12.47 15.91
C HIS A 150 -21.72 -13.75 15.73
N ARG A 151 -21.80 -14.61 16.76
CA ARG A 151 -22.52 -15.89 16.70
C ARG A 151 -24.01 -15.82 16.32
N GLN A 152 -24.63 -14.64 16.48
CA GLN A 152 -26.04 -14.39 16.13
C GLN A 152 -26.20 -13.62 14.80
N ALA A 153 -25.10 -13.26 14.14
CA ALA A 153 -25.14 -12.60 12.85
C ALA A 153 -25.40 -13.62 11.74
N SER A 154 -26.41 -13.35 10.91
CA SER A 154 -26.68 -14.09 9.69
C SER A 154 -25.84 -13.58 8.52
N GLU A 155 -25.28 -12.38 8.66
CA GLU A 155 -24.40 -11.75 7.69
C GLU A 155 -23.13 -12.57 7.47
N ASP A 156 -22.71 -12.64 6.21
CA ASP A 156 -21.50 -13.32 5.80
C ASP A 156 -20.36 -12.33 5.61
N LEU A 157 -19.34 -12.43 6.47
CA LEU A 157 -18.16 -11.59 6.40
C LEU A 157 -17.34 -11.83 5.12
N ALA A 158 -17.46 -13.00 4.49
CA ALA A 158 -16.78 -13.30 3.24
C ALA A 158 -17.39 -12.60 2.00
N HIS A 159 -18.59 -12.01 2.12
CA HIS A 159 -19.19 -11.20 1.06
C HIS A 159 -18.46 -9.86 0.83
N ASP A 160 -17.75 -9.36 1.83
CA ASP A 160 -16.92 -8.18 1.67
C ASP A 160 -15.63 -8.58 0.94
N ILE A 161 -15.72 -8.76 -0.38
CA ILE A 161 -14.59 -9.12 -1.23
C ILE A 161 -13.45 -8.08 -1.16
N ASP A 162 -13.76 -6.84 -0.80
CA ASP A 162 -12.75 -5.82 -0.50
C ASP A 162 -11.93 -6.14 0.75
N VAL A 163 -12.53 -6.70 1.80
CA VAL A 163 -11.83 -7.19 3.00
C VAL A 163 -11.00 -8.44 2.66
N VAL A 164 -11.55 -9.40 1.92
CA VAL A 164 -10.77 -10.59 1.51
C VAL A 164 -9.61 -10.19 0.59
N GLY A 165 -9.82 -9.22 -0.30
CA GLY A 165 -8.79 -8.64 -1.18
C GLY A 165 -7.73 -7.86 -0.41
N HIS A 166 -8.13 -7.17 0.66
CA HIS A 166 -7.23 -6.51 1.61
C HIS A 166 -6.29 -7.56 2.25
N GLU A 167 -6.83 -8.65 2.79
CA GLU A 167 -6.00 -9.72 3.39
C GLU A 167 -5.06 -10.37 2.37
N PHE A 168 -5.54 -10.67 1.17
CA PHE A 168 -4.68 -11.18 0.10
C PHE A 168 -3.52 -10.23 -0.21
N THR A 169 -3.80 -8.93 -0.18
CA THR A 169 -2.82 -7.89 -0.49
C THR A 169 -1.74 -7.78 0.57
N HIS A 170 -2.00 -8.07 1.84
CA HIS A 170 -0.91 -8.21 2.82
C HIS A 170 0.08 -9.29 2.42
N GLY A 171 -0.39 -10.41 1.87
CA GLY A 171 0.48 -11.45 1.33
C GLY A 171 1.29 -10.99 0.13
N PHE A 172 0.66 -10.27 -0.79
CA PHE A 172 1.33 -9.65 -1.93
C PHE A 172 2.39 -8.61 -1.52
N PHE A 173 2.03 -7.74 -0.59
CA PHE A 173 2.91 -6.72 -0.04
C PHE A 173 4.12 -7.38 0.63
N LYS A 174 3.89 -8.36 1.51
CA LYS A 174 4.96 -9.08 2.20
C LYS A 174 5.88 -9.82 1.24
N SER A 175 5.34 -10.47 0.20
CA SER A 175 6.12 -11.23 -0.79
C SER A 175 6.98 -10.33 -1.69
N THR A 176 6.59 -9.07 -1.86
CA THR A 176 7.33 -8.10 -2.68
C THR A 176 8.24 -7.20 -1.83
N GLN A 177 7.79 -6.76 -0.65
CA GLN A 177 8.44 -5.73 0.16
C GLN A 177 9.11 -6.24 1.44
N GLY A 178 8.78 -7.46 1.90
CA GLY A 178 9.23 -8.00 3.19
C GLY A 178 8.37 -7.56 4.37
N GLU A 179 8.90 -7.73 5.59
CA GLU A 179 8.20 -7.43 6.84
C GLU A 179 8.02 -5.93 7.10
N ASP A 180 6.92 -5.57 7.76
CA ASP A 180 6.68 -4.22 8.28
C ASP A 180 7.49 -4.01 9.56
N GLN A 181 8.48 -3.13 9.50
CA GLN A 181 9.39 -2.89 10.63
C GLN A 181 9.20 -1.53 11.28
N THR A 182 8.33 -0.69 10.73
CA THR A 182 8.04 0.66 11.22
C THR A 182 6.54 0.92 11.11
N LEU A 183 6.03 1.83 11.95
CA LEU A 183 4.64 2.28 11.89
C LEU A 183 4.27 2.80 10.49
N GLU A 184 5.17 3.57 9.86
CA GLU A 184 4.93 4.07 8.50
C GLU A 184 4.87 2.96 7.45
N LYS A 185 5.77 1.96 7.52
CA LYS A 185 5.75 0.84 6.56
C LYS A 185 4.47 0.00 6.73
N GLY A 186 4.07 -0.25 7.97
CA GLY A 186 2.80 -0.92 8.27
C GLY A 186 1.59 -0.12 7.80
N ALA A 187 1.57 1.20 7.98
CA ALA A 187 0.51 2.05 7.45
C ALA A 187 0.47 2.10 5.92
N ILE A 188 1.63 1.97 5.26
CA ILE A 188 1.70 1.77 3.80
C ILE A 188 1.12 0.41 3.43
N ASN A 189 1.45 -0.66 4.15
CA ASN A 189 0.89 -1.99 3.91
C ASN A 189 -0.65 -1.97 4.02
N GLU A 190 -1.19 -1.46 5.12
CA GLU A 190 -2.64 -1.24 5.33
C GLU A 190 -3.27 -0.41 4.20
N GLY A 191 -2.67 0.73 3.88
CA GLY A 191 -3.20 1.64 2.87
C GLY A 191 -3.22 1.01 1.48
N VAL A 192 -2.18 0.24 1.12
CA VAL A 192 -2.13 -0.48 -0.14
C VAL A 192 -3.11 -1.66 -0.15
N ALA A 193 -3.27 -2.37 0.96
CA ALA A 193 -4.27 -3.43 1.10
C ALA A 193 -5.69 -2.91 0.84
N ASP A 194 -6.01 -1.72 1.38
CA ASP A 194 -7.23 -1.00 1.08
C ASP A 194 -7.37 -0.65 -0.42
N MET A 195 -6.32 -0.16 -1.08
CA MET A 195 -6.34 0.18 -2.53
C MET A 195 -6.71 -1.02 -3.41
N PHE A 196 -6.08 -2.18 -3.16
CA PHE A 196 -6.36 -3.40 -3.92
C PHE A 196 -7.73 -3.96 -3.57
N GLY A 197 -8.11 -4.00 -2.30
CA GLY A 197 -9.42 -4.45 -1.85
C GLY A 197 -10.57 -3.73 -2.56
N VAL A 198 -10.56 -2.39 -2.53
CA VAL A 198 -11.60 -1.60 -3.20
C VAL A 198 -11.57 -1.76 -4.73
N THR A 199 -10.38 -1.95 -5.31
CA THR A 199 -10.23 -2.13 -6.76
C THR A 199 -10.81 -3.47 -7.20
N VAL A 200 -10.52 -4.56 -6.49
CA VAL A 200 -11.07 -5.89 -6.80
C VAL A 200 -12.59 -5.88 -6.69
N ARG A 201 -13.14 -5.27 -5.63
CA ARG A 201 -14.60 -5.14 -5.50
C ARG A 201 -15.19 -4.34 -6.66
N ALA A 202 -14.64 -3.17 -6.96
CA ALA A 202 -15.12 -2.32 -8.05
C ALA A 202 -15.03 -3.04 -9.41
N TRP A 203 -13.95 -3.77 -9.67
CA TRP A 203 -13.74 -4.60 -10.85
C TRP A 203 -14.80 -5.69 -10.97
N HIS A 204 -15.02 -6.46 -9.89
CA HIS A 204 -16.03 -7.51 -9.84
C HIS A 204 -17.44 -6.97 -10.11
N GLU A 205 -17.83 -5.90 -9.41
CA GLU A 205 -19.13 -5.24 -9.56
C GLU A 205 -19.32 -4.57 -10.94
N SER A 206 -18.24 -4.34 -11.69
CA SER A 206 -18.25 -3.73 -13.03
C SER A 206 -18.19 -4.75 -14.16
N GLY A 207 -18.27 -6.05 -13.86
CA GLY A 207 -18.28 -7.11 -14.86
C GLY A 207 -16.91 -7.68 -15.20
N ARG A 208 -15.91 -7.50 -14.32
CA ARG A 208 -14.57 -8.10 -14.40
C ARG A 208 -13.77 -7.66 -15.63
N ASP A 209 -13.76 -6.34 -15.85
CA ASP A 209 -12.95 -5.67 -16.86
C ASP A 209 -12.31 -4.45 -16.21
N LEU A 210 -11.01 -4.52 -15.94
CA LEU A 210 -10.30 -3.47 -15.21
C LEU A 210 -10.33 -2.14 -15.99
N ALA A 211 -10.16 -2.18 -17.31
CA ALA A 211 -10.16 -1.00 -18.17
C ALA A 211 -11.51 -0.27 -18.17
N ASN A 212 -12.61 -1.00 -17.98
CA ASN A 212 -13.97 -0.46 -17.93
C ASN A 212 -14.57 -0.41 -16.52
N THR A 213 -13.74 -0.54 -15.47
CA THR A 213 -14.20 -0.52 -14.08
C THR A 213 -14.77 0.85 -13.71
N ARG A 214 -16.01 0.86 -13.20
CA ARG A 214 -16.75 2.08 -12.91
C ARG A 214 -16.46 2.59 -11.50
N VAL A 215 -16.33 3.91 -11.39
CA VAL A 215 -16.34 4.61 -10.09
C VAL A 215 -17.80 4.82 -9.67
N ARG A 216 -18.16 4.33 -8.49
CA ARG A 216 -19.46 4.50 -7.82
C ARG A 216 -19.27 5.34 -6.56
N GLU A 217 -20.37 5.87 -6.02
CA GLU A 217 -20.35 6.66 -4.78
C GLU A 217 -19.71 5.89 -3.62
N ASP A 218 -19.95 4.58 -3.57
CA ASP A 218 -19.49 3.67 -2.53
C ASP A 218 -18.21 2.91 -2.91
N SER A 219 -17.57 3.21 -4.04
CA SER A 219 -16.39 2.48 -4.53
C SER A 219 -15.21 2.48 -3.56
N PHE A 220 -15.12 3.45 -2.64
CA PHE A 220 -13.99 3.62 -1.74
C PHE A 220 -14.30 3.24 -0.29
N ARG A 221 -15.48 2.65 -0.04
CA ARG A 221 -15.87 2.14 1.28
C ARG A 221 -15.43 0.68 1.41
N VAL A 222 -14.75 0.35 2.49
CA VAL A 222 -14.24 -1.01 2.80
C VAL A 222 -15.09 -1.64 3.89
N GLY A 223 -15.43 -2.92 3.74
CA GLY A 223 -15.98 -3.73 4.83
C GLY A 223 -17.41 -3.37 5.22
N ARG A 224 -18.31 -3.33 4.23
CA ARG A 224 -19.72 -2.96 4.47
C ARG A 224 -20.43 -3.95 5.38
N THR A 225 -20.31 -5.23 5.08
CA THR A 225 -20.94 -6.31 5.85
C THR A 225 -20.35 -6.40 7.25
N PHE A 226 -19.03 -6.24 7.38
CA PHE A 226 -18.36 -6.10 8.67
C PHE A 226 -18.95 -4.95 9.50
N ALA A 227 -19.09 -3.77 8.91
CA ALA A 227 -19.67 -2.62 9.60
C ALA A 227 -21.12 -2.85 10.04
N LEU A 228 -21.94 -3.50 9.21
CA LEU A 228 -23.31 -3.87 9.59
C LEU A 228 -23.36 -4.81 10.79
N VAL A 229 -22.42 -5.76 10.86
CA VAL A 229 -22.30 -6.69 12.01
C VAL A 229 -21.81 -5.94 13.25
N ALA A 230 -20.81 -5.06 13.10
CA ALA A 230 -20.29 -4.20 14.17
C ALA A 230 -21.40 -3.35 14.80
N ASP A 231 -22.17 -2.65 13.96
CA ASP A 231 -23.28 -1.78 14.36
C ASP A 231 -24.34 -2.54 15.14
N ARG A 232 -24.74 -3.71 14.64
CA ARG A 232 -25.89 -4.43 15.19
C ARG A 232 -25.54 -5.21 16.45
N TYR A 233 -24.33 -5.76 16.52
CA TYR A 233 -23.99 -6.76 17.54
C TYR A 233 -22.85 -6.37 18.48
N TYR A 234 -22.05 -5.37 18.14
CA TYR A 234 -20.90 -4.95 18.96
C TYR A 234 -21.02 -3.53 19.53
N ASP A 235 -22.14 -2.84 19.31
CA ASP A 235 -22.38 -1.45 19.74
C ASP A 235 -21.25 -0.50 19.30
N ALA A 236 -20.68 -0.80 18.13
CA ALA A 236 -19.57 -0.09 17.52
C ALA A 236 -20.07 0.61 16.26
N PRO A 237 -20.67 1.82 16.38
CA PRO A 237 -21.29 2.50 15.26
C PRO A 237 -20.25 2.89 14.20
N MET A 238 -20.38 2.30 13.02
CA MET A 238 -19.57 2.52 11.83
C MET A 238 -20.25 3.53 10.91
N TYR A 239 -19.48 4.51 10.44
CA TYR A 239 -20.04 5.60 9.65
C TYR A 239 -20.48 5.10 8.27
N GLN A 240 -21.74 5.34 7.91
CA GLN A 240 -22.36 4.94 6.64
C GLN A 240 -22.25 3.43 6.35
N GLY A 241 -22.14 2.60 7.39
CA GLY A 241 -22.07 1.14 7.27
C GLY A 241 -20.81 0.66 6.56
N ALA A 242 -19.66 1.31 6.78
CA ALA A 242 -18.35 0.88 6.30
C ALA A 242 -17.30 1.00 7.42
N MET A 243 -16.32 0.09 7.45
CA MET A 243 -15.23 0.13 8.43
C MET A 243 -14.28 1.29 8.14
N ARG A 244 -13.98 1.55 6.87
CA ARG A 244 -13.13 2.66 6.40
C ARG A 244 -13.65 3.23 5.08
N ASP A 245 -13.30 4.48 4.80
CA ASP A 245 -13.57 5.15 3.51
C ASP A 245 -12.31 5.90 3.05
N LEU A 246 -11.65 5.37 2.01
CA LEU A 246 -10.42 5.96 1.48
C LEU A 246 -10.65 7.38 0.96
N SER A 247 -11.86 7.69 0.54
CA SER A 247 -12.18 8.96 -0.10
C SER A 247 -12.50 10.08 0.89
N ASN A 248 -12.62 9.74 2.17
CA ASN A 248 -12.81 10.66 3.27
C ASN A 248 -12.34 10.02 4.60
N PRO A 249 -11.04 9.89 4.91
CA PRO A 249 -10.62 9.07 6.06
C PRO A 249 -11.00 9.62 7.45
N PHE A 250 -11.02 10.95 7.63
CA PHE A 250 -11.06 11.55 8.97
C PHE A 250 -12.30 11.27 9.84
N PRO A 251 -13.54 11.20 9.31
CA PRO A 251 -14.69 10.78 10.13
C PRO A 251 -14.58 9.36 10.73
N TRP A 252 -13.55 8.58 10.36
CA TRP A 252 -13.30 7.21 10.80
C TRP A 252 -12.05 7.07 11.68
N ASP A 253 -11.62 8.14 12.36
CA ASP A 253 -10.42 8.12 13.21
C ASP A 253 -9.16 7.68 12.43
N THR A 254 -9.15 8.03 11.14
CA THR A 254 -8.07 7.72 10.21
C THR A 254 -7.48 9.05 9.70
N ALA A 255 -6.15 9.19 9.79
CA ALA A 255 -5.41 10.33 9.27
C ALA A 255 -5.63 10.47 7.76
N ASP A 256 -5.76 11.71 7.29
CA ASP A 256 -5.90 12.03 5.87
C ASP A 256 -4.80 12.99 5.38
N HIS A 257 -3.88 13.40 6.25
CA HIS A 257 -2.76 14.28 5.90
C HIS A 257 -1.47 13.87 6.62
N TYR A 258 -0.34 14.02 5.94
CA TYR A 258 0.99 13.77 6.50
C TYR A 258 1.48 14.99 7.26
N ASP A 259 1.18 15.04 8.55
CA ASP A 259 1.73 16.04 9.47
C ASP A 259 2.11 15.42 10.82
N LEU A 260 2.90 16.18 11.58
CA LEU A 260 3.39 15.77 12.90
C LEU A 260 2.28 15.68 13.96
N GLY A 261 1.10 16.26 13.72
CA GLY A 261 -0.06 16.15 14.60
C GLY A 261 -0.71 14.78 14.46
N ASN A 262 -1.02 14.39 13.21
CA ASN A 262 -1.57 13.10 12.85
C ASN A 262 -0.65 11.96 13.27
N GLN A 263 0.66 12.07 13.07
CA GLN A 263 1.60 11.02 13.52
C GLN A 263 1.68 10.86 15.05
N ARG A 264 1.31 11.87 15.84
CA ARG A 264 1.31 11.81 17.31
C ARG A 264 -0.02 11.31 17.87
N GLU A 265 -1.11 11.66 17.20
CA GLU A 265 -2.48 11.25 17.57
C GLU A 265 -2.79 9.82 17.12
N PHE A 266 -2.28 9.40 15.97
CA PHE A 266 -2.49 8.06 15.41
C PHE A 266 -1.24 7.17 15.57
N GLN A 267 -1.28 6.29 16.58
CA GLN A 267 -0.17 5.41 16.96
C GLN A 267 -0.32 3.96 16.45
N GLU A 268 -1.24 3.73 15.52
CA GLU A 268 -1.61 2.42 15.00
C GLU A 268 -1.78 2.48 13.48
N VAL A 269 -1.42 1.40 12.77
CA VAL A 269 -1.26 1.38 11.31
C VAL A 269 -2.56 1.63 10.55
N HIS A 270 -3.70 1.12 11.03
CA HIS A 270 -5.00 1.27 10.37
C HIS A 270 -5.47 2.72 10.40
N ALA A 271 -5.14 3.44 11.47
CA ALA A 271 -5.48 4.84 11.61
C ALA A 271 -4.57 5.74 10.77
N LEU A 272 -3.30 5.38 10.59
CA LEU A 272 -2.37 6.18 9.78
C LEU A 272 -2.48 5.89 8.27
N SER A 273 -3.09 4.77 7.88
CA SER A 273 -3.16 4.30 6.49
C SER A 273 -3.93 5.23 5.54
N GLY A 274 -4.85 6.07 6.05
CA GLY A 274 -5.61 7.02 5.22
C GLY A 274 -4.75 8.07 4.52
N VAL A 275 -3.58 8.40 5.07
CA VAL A 275 -2.59 9.27 4.41
C VAL A 275 -2.06 8.62 3.12
N VAL A 276 -2.00 7.28 3.10
CA VAL A 276 -1.52 6.49 1.97
C VAL A 276 -2.66 6.21 0.98
N SER A 277 -3.87 5.91 1.47
CA SER A 277 -4.99 5.44 0.65
C SER A 277 -5.87 6.56 0.06
N LEU A 278 -5.92 7.76 0.68
CA LEU A 278 -6.64 8.91 0.12
C LEU A 278 -6.07 9.38 -1.23
N PRO A 279 -4.75 9.50 -1.44
CA PRO A 279 -4.18 9.81 -2.75
C PRO A 279 -4.64 8.86 -3.83
N PHE A 280 -4.78 7.56 -3.54
CA PHE A 280 -5.29 6.59 -4.50
C PHE A 280 -6.75 6.85 -4.87
N ALA A 281 -7.62 7.16 -3.91
CA ALA A 281 -9.00 7.53 -4.20
C ALA A 281 -9.07 8.77 -5.12
N LEU A 282 -8.21 9.77 -4.89
CA LEU A 282 -8.09 10.97 -5.73
C LEU A 282 -7.48 10.67 -7.10
N MET A 283 -6.48 9.78 -7.20
CA MET A 283 -5.97 9.30 -8.50
C MET A 283 -7.08 8.65 -9.31
N VAL A 284 -7.95 7.85 -8.68
CA VAL A 284 -9.04 7.16 -9.38
C VAL A 284 -10.15 8.12 -9.81
N LYS A 285 -10.70 8.90 -8.88
CA LYS A 285 -11.94 9.68 -9.11
C LYS A 285 -11.71 11.17 -9.44
N GLY A 286 -10.50 11.67 -9.24
CA GLY A 286 -10.19 13.10 -9.27
C GLY A 286 -10.79 13.89 -8.10
N GLY A 287 -10.69 15.21 -8.16
CA GLY A 287 -11.25 16.14 -7.20
C GLY A 287 -10.22 16.70 -6.22
N ARG A 288 -10.69 17.18 -5.07
CA ARG A 288 -9.88 17.87 -4.05
C ARG A 288 -9.85 17.06 -2.76
N HIS A 289 -8.90 17.38 -1.90
CA HIS A 289 -8.87 16.84 -0.54
C HIS A 289 -10.23 17.11 0.15
N PRO A 290 -10.84 16.11 0.84
CA PRO A 290 -12.23 16.18 1.30
C PRO A 290 -12.49 17.22 2.41
N ARG A 291 -11.43 17.63 3.14
CA ARG A 291 -11.52 18.58 4.25
C ARG A 291 -10.59 19.79 4.17
N LEU A 292 -9.32 19.57 3.82
CA LEU A 292 -8.32 20.61 3.71
C LEU A 292 -8.43 21.33 2.36
N ASP A 293 -8.54 22.66 2.38
CA ASP A 293 -8.48 23.46 1.17
C ASP A 293 -7.03 23.90 0.91
N GLN A 294 -6.40 23.28 -0.08
CA GLN A 294 -5.01 23.51 -0.46
C GLN A 294 -4.85 24.08 -1.88
N GLY A 295 -5.95 24.35 -2.58
CA GLY A 295 -5.90 24.81 -3.97
C GLY A 295 -5.49 23.75 -5.00
N ILE A 296 -5.28 22.50 -4.60
CA ILE A 296 -4.87 21.40 -5.49
C ILE A 296 -6.12 20.64 -5.96
N GLU A 297 -6.29 20.52 -7.28
CA GLU A 297 -7.34 19.74 -7.92
C GLU A 297 -6.72 18.61 -8.75
N VAL A 298 -7.01 17.38 -8.37
CA VAL A 298 -6.47 16.17 -8.98
C VAL A 298 -7.34 15.76 -10.16
N GLN A 299 -6.71 15.52 -11.31
CA GLN A 299 -7.39 14.92 -12.46
C GLN A 299 -7.43 13.40 -12.32
N GLY A 300 -8.62 12.81 -12.38
CA GLY A 300 -8.79 11.36 -12.23
C GLY A 300 -8.28 10.57 -13.44
N ILE A 301 -7.57 9.46 -13.19
CA ILE A 301 -7.05 8.53 -14.20
C ILE A 301 -7.74 7.16 -14.19
N GLY A 302 -8.71 6.95 -13.29
CA GLY A 302 -9.49 5.71 -13.17
C GLY A 302 -8.75 4.58 -12.46
N PHE A 303 -9.49 3.50 -12.17
CA PHE A 303 -8.97 2.34 -11.42
C PHE A 303 -7.81 1.64 -12.14
N ASP A 304 -7.95 1.39 -13.44
CA ASP A 304 -6.98 0.65 -14.24
C ASP A 304 -5.56 1.25 -14.16
N LYS A 305 -5.43 2.53 -14.52
CA LYS A 305 -4.13 3.21 -14.48
C LYS A 305 -3.61 3.33 -13.05
N ALA A 306 -4.47 3.73 -12.10
CA ALA A 306 -4.07 3.90 -10.72
C ALA A 306 -3.52 2.61 -10.11
N ILE A 307 -4.25 1.49 -10.21
CA ILE A 307 -3.81 0.23 -9.60
C ILE A 307 -2.58 -0.35 -10.30
N ARG A 308 -2.42 -0.18 -11.62
CA ARG A 308 -1.22 -0.64 -12.34
C ARG A 308 0.03 0.13 -11.93
N ILE A 309 -0.07 1.42 -11.61
CA ILE A 309 1.04 2.21 -11.09
C ILE A 309 1.44 1.70 -9.69
N ILE A 310 0.48 1.46 -8.79
CA ILE A 310 0.74 0.89 -7.45
C ILE A 310 1.35 -0.51 -7.57
N PHE A 311 0.74 -1.37 -8.40
CA PHE A 311 1.22 -2.73 -8.66
C PHE A 311 2.65 -2.73 -9.21
N TYR A 312 2.97 -1.87 -10.19
CA TYR A 312 4.33 -1.76 -10.72
C TYR A 312 5.33 -1.36 -9.63
N THR A 313 4.95 -0.41 -8.76
CA THR A 313 5.79 0.04 -7.63
C THR A 313 6.20 -1.14 -6.76
N LEU A 314 5.23 -2.01 -6.42
CA LEU A 314 5.46 -3.18 -5.58
C LEU A 314 6.18 -4.32 -6.32
N LYS A 315 5.68 -4.72 -7.50
CA LYS A 315 6.23 -5.81 -8.32
C LYS A 315 7.72 -5.60 -8.63
N HIS A 316 8.10 -4.36 -8.94
CA HIS A 316 9.49 -4.02 -9.25
C HIS A 316 10.31 -3.62 -8.03
N ARG A 317 9.75 -3.74 -6.81
CA ARG A 317 10.42 -3.45 -5.54
C ARG A 317 11.12 -2.10 -5.54
N LEU A 318 10.42 -1.08 -6.04
CA LEU A 318 10.98 0.28 -6.03
C LEU A 318 11.30 0.67 -4.58
N PRO A 319 12.43 1.33 -4.30
CA PRO A 319 12.89 1.54 -2.94
C PRO A 319 12.04 2.58 -2.21
N TYR A 320 11.53 2.21 -1.03
CA TYR A 320 10.90 3.09 -0.04
C TYR A 320 10.80 2.43 1.35
N ASN A 321 10.84 3.23 2.40
CA ASN A 321 10.64 2.83 3.80
C ASN A 321 9.70 3.78 4.55
N THR A 322 9.55 5.02 4.07
CA THR A 322 8.67 6.06 4.63
C THR A 322 7.55 6.41 3.63
N MET A 323 6.51 7.09 4.10
CA MET A 323 5.40 7.51 3.22
C MET A 323 5.86 8.48 2.11
N PRO A 324 6.73 9.48 2.35
CA PRO A 324 7.24 10.33 1.27
C PRO A 324 8.09 9.56 0.26
N GLU A 325 8.90 8.59 0.72
CA GLU A 325 9.66 7.72 -0.19
C GLU A 325 8.73 6.85 -1.04
N PHE A 326 7.62 6.37 -0.46
CA PHE A 326 6.59 5.62 -1.18
C PHE A 326 5.93 6.48 -2.25
N ALA A 327 5.50 7.70 -1.92
CA ALA A 327 4.94 8.65 -2.89
C ALA A 327 5.92 8.91 -4.06
N ALA A 328 7.19 9.13 -3.76
CA ALA A 328 8.22 9.29 -4.79
C ALA A 328 8.41 8.01 -5.63
N ALA A 329 8.29 6.82 -5.03
CA ALA A 329 8.35 5.56 -5.75
C ALA A 329 7.16 5.37 -6.71
N VAL A 330 5.95 5.73 -6.27
CA VAL A 330 4.74 5.70 -7.09
C VAL A 330 4.85 6.68 -8.27
N SER A 331 5.37 7.90 -8.05
CA SER A 331 5.65 8.85 -9.13
C SER A 331 6.66 8.31 -10.15
N ARG A 332 7.73 7.65 -9.68
CA ARG A 332 8.68 6.97 -10.59
C ARG A 332 8.02 5.83 -11.37
N ALA A 333 7.12 5.07 -10.76
CA ALA A 333 6.37 4.02 -11.46
C ALA A 333 5.50 4.61 -12.57
N ALA A 334 4.75 5.68 -12.29
CA ALA A 334 3.94 6.37 -13.28
C ALA A 334 4.79 6.85 -14.46
N ALA A 335 5.94 7.46 -14.19
CA ALA A 335 6.89 7.89 -15.21
C ALA A 335 7.43 6.72 -16.05
N ARG A 336 7.69 5.56 -15.45
CA ARG A 336 8.14 4.36 -16.18
C ARG A 336 7.07 3.78 -17.10
N ILE A 337 5.80 3.85 -16.70
CA ILE A 337 4.68 3.28 -17.47
C ILE A 337 4.20 4.25 -18.55
N HIS A 338 4.13 5.55 -18.25
CA HIS A 338 3.45 6.56 -19.07
C HIS A 338 4.37 7.66 -19.62
N GLY A 339 5.60 7.80 -19.10
CA GLY A 339 6.56 8.85 -19.44
C GLY A 339 6.57 10.04 -18.48
N ASP A 340 7.73 10.69 -18.30
CA ASP A 340 7.98 11.72 -17.27
C ASP A 340 7.06 12.96 -17.35
N GLY A 341 6.53 13.29 -18.53
CA GLY A 341 5.64 14.43 -18.77
C GLY A 341 4.16 14.06 -18.97
N SER A 342 3.77 12.85 -18.59
CA SER A 342 2.42 12.34 -18.81
C SER A 342 1.40 12.92 -17.82
N PRO A 343 0.10 13.02 -18.19
CA PRO A 343 -0.96 13.38 -17.25
C PRO A 343 -1.01 12.47 -16.03
N GLU A 344 -0.66 11.19 -16.16
CA GLU A 344 -0.62 10.23 -15.06
C GLU A 344 0.44 10.58 -14.01
N VAL A 345 1.63 11.02 -14.43
CA VAL A 345 2.66 11.50 -13.49
C VAL A 345 2.16 12.73 -12.74
N GLN A 346 1.50 13.66 -13.44
CA GLN A 346 0.92 14.85 -12.82
C GLN A 346 -0.20 14.49 -11.83
N THR A 347 -1.11 13.58 -12.20
CA THR A 347 -2.15 13.08 -11.30
C THR A 347 -1.58 12.45 -10.03
N VAL A 348 -0.56 11.59 -10.16
CA VAL A 348 0.10 10.99 -8.99
C VAL A 348 0.73 12.08 -8.13
N HIS A 349 1.45 13.01 -8.75
CA HIS A 349 2.08 14.11 -8.03
C HIS A 349 1.05 14.93 -7.23
N ASP A 350 -0.02 15.39 -7.88
CA ASP A 350 -1.03 16.22 -7.26
C ASP A 350 -1.77 15.48 -6.16
N ALA A 351 -2.10 14.20 -6.37
CA ALA A 351 -2.76 13.38 -5.36
C ALA A 351 -1.92 13.24 -4.08
N PHE A 352 -0.62 12.93 -4.19
CA PHE A 352 0.25 12.82 -3.02
C PHE A 352 0.60 14.19 -2.41
N ALA A 353 0.59 15.26 -3.20
CA ALA A 353 0.75 16.62 -2.69
C ALA A 353 -0.44 17.05 -1.82
N THR A 354 -1.68 16.62 -2.14
CA THR A 354 -2.85 16.92 -1.31
C THR A 354 -2.71 16.43 0.14
N VAL A 355 -2.00 15.33 0.35
CA VAL A 355 -1.78 14.76 1.68
C VAL A 355 -0.41 15.14 2.26
N GLY A 356 0.32 16.07 1.64
CA GLY A 356 1.61 16.54 2.16
C GLY A 356 2.78 15.55 2.01
N LEU A 357 2.65 14.55 1.13
CA LEU A 357 3.72 13.57 0.86
C LEU A 357 4.64 13.97 -0.32
N LEU A 358 4.20 14.91 -1.16
CA LEU A 358 4.99 15.56 -2.19
C LEU A 358 4.77 17.08 -2.13
N ASP A 359 5.70 17.85 -2.69
CA ASP A 359 5.57 19.30 -2.75
C ASP A 359 4.43 19.71 -3.68
N GLY A 360 3.73 20.82 -3.39
CA GLY A 360 2.65 21.32 -4.23
C GLY A 360 3.09 21.92 -5.58
N ALA A 361 4.40 21.98 -5.86
CA ALA A 361 4.95 22.45 -7.12
C ALA A 361 5.46 21.25 -7.92
N ALA A 362 4.82 20.94 -9.05
CA ALA A 362 5.18 19.84 -9.92
C ALA A 362 6.67 19.84 -10.28
N PRO A 363 7.33 18.67 -10.43
CA PRO A 363 8.67 18.59 -11.01
C PRO A 363 8.62 19.17 -12.41
N SER A 364 9.29 20.31 -12.60
CA SER A 364 9.37 21.01 -13.87
C SER A 364 9.78 20.05 -14.98
N ALA A 365 8.88 19.84 -15.95
CA ALA A 365 9.26 19.22 -17.21
C ALA A 365 10.48 19.99 -17.77
N SER A 366 11.61 19.31 -17.95
CA SER A 366 12.69 19.87 -18.73
C SER A 366 12.14 20.11 -20.14
N ASN A 367 11.92 21.38 -20.48
CA ASN A 367 11.37 21.81 -21.76
C ASN A 367 12.02 21.07 -22.95
N PRO A 368 11.26 20.42 -23.84
CA PRO A 368 11.71 20.21 -25.20
C PRO A 368 11.89 21.59 -25.85
N ALA A 369 13.00 21.78 -26.58
CA ALA A 369 13.29 23.00 -27.32
C ALA A 369 12.11 23.40 -28.24
N PRO A 370 11.79 24.70 -28.38
CA PRO A 370 10.68 25.15 -29.20
C PRO A 370 10.96 24.82 -30.67
N THR A 371 10.02 24.12 -31.30
CA THR A 371 10.00 23.93 -32.76
C THR A 371 9.37 25.19 -33.38
N PRO A 372 9.85 25.70 -34.53
CA PRO A 372 9.41 27.00 -35.06
C PRO A 372 7.95 26.94 -35.51
N SER A 373 7.15 27.90 -35.05
CA SER A 373 5.82 28.19 -35.58
C SER A 373 5.94 29.04 -36.86
N ASP A 374 5.30 28.59 -37.94
CA ASP A 374 5.08 29.37 -39.16
C ASP A 374 4.09 30.53 -38.92
N PRO A 375 4.15 31.62 -39.72
CA PRO A 375 3.59 32.91 -39.36
C PRO A 375 2.10 33.09 -39.71
N ASP A 376 1.45 33.87 -38.86
CA ASP A 376 0.10 34.44 -39.01
C ASP A 376 0.05 35.49 -40.15
N PRO A 377 -1.03 35.57 -40.95
CA PRO A 377 -1.30 36.74 -41.77
C PRO A 377 -2.19 37.76 -41.01
N ALA A 378 -1.79 39.03 -41.06
CA ALA A 378 -2.52 40.20 -40.53
C ALA A 378 -3.40 40.87 -41.64
N PRO A 379 -4.08 42.01 -41.39
CA PRO A 379 -5.47 42.11 -40.94
C PRO A 379 -6.38 42.86 -41.96
N GLU A 380 -7.71 42.77 -41.82
CA GLU A 380 -8.64 43.69 -42.50
C GLU A 380 -9.66 44.35 -41.54
N ALA A 381 -10.04 45.56 -41.94
CA ALA A 381 -10.47 46.74 -41.18
C ALA A 381 -11.85 46.72 -40.48
N ASP A 382 -11.94 47.64 -39.50
CA ASP A 382 -13.09 48.10 -38.70
C ASP A 382 -14.31 48.55 -39.51
N GLN A 383 -15.54 48.28 -39.00
CA GLN A 383 -16.68 49.23 -38.99
C GLN A 383 -17.62 48.99 -37.77
N GLU A 384 -17.93 50.07 -37.05
CA GLU A 384 -18.94 50.17 -35.96
C GLU A 384 -20.35 50.55 -36.49
N PRO A 385 -21.44 50.41 -35.68
CA PRO A 385 -22.81 50.19 -36.15
C PRO A 385 -23.69 51.45 -36.22
N PRO A 386 -24.91 51.36 -36.78
CA PRO A 386 -26.00 52.26 -36.42
C PRO A 386 -27.25 51.56 -35.87
N ALA A 387 -28.03 52.38 -35.16
CA ALA A 387 -29.15 52.09 -34.28
C ALA A 387 -30.53 51.91 -34.98
N ALA A 388 -31.54 51.71 -34.14
CA ALA A 388 -32.86 51.10 -34.36
C ALA A 388 -34.00 51.95 -35.00
N ASP A 389 -34.98 51.19 -35.52
CA ASP A 389 -36.46 51.35 -35.61
C ASP A 389 -37.12 52.47 -36.46
N PRO A 390 -38.26 52.18 -37.15
CA PRO A 390 -39.59 52.22 -36.49
C PRO A 390 -40.69 51.24 -36.97
N ALA A 391 -41.73 51.10 -36.13
CA ALA A 391 -43.00 50.37 -36.32
C ALA A 391 -44.06 51.11 -37.20
N PRO A 392 -45.20 50.46 -37.53
CA PRO A 392 -46.51 51.06 -37.21
C PRO A 392 -47.60 50.04 -36.73
N GLN A 393 -48.26 50.31 -35.58
CA GLN A 393 -49.63 50.87 -35.36
C GLN A 393 -50.78 49.85 -35.45
N THR A 394 -51.32 49.33 -34.34
CA THR A 394 -52.32 49.85 -33.34
C THR A 394 -53.78 49.64 -33.73
N ASP A 395 -54.52 48.90 -32.91
CA ASP A 395 -55.89 49.26 -32.51
C ASP A 395 -56.22 48.75 -31.09
N MET A 396 -57.11 49.50 -30.43
CA MET A 396 -57.33 49.67 -28.99
C MET A 396 -58.29 48.65 -28.31
N PRO A 397 -58.45 48.68 -26.96
CA PRO A 397 -58.71 47.49 -26.12
C PRO A 397 -60.16 47.35 -25.61
N PRO A 398 -60.48 46.22 -24.94
CA PRO A 398 -61.46 46.19 -23.86
C PRO A 398 -60.85 45.85 -22.48
N GLU A 399 -61.68 46.11 -21.47
CA GLU A 399 -61.55 46.19 -20.00
C GLU A 399 -61.11 44.89 -19.28
N PRO A 400 -60.61 44.92 -18.00
CA PRO A 400 -59.79 43.84 -17.46
C PRO A 400 -60.61 42.69 -16.84
N GLU A 401 -60.31 41.47 -17.25
CA GLU A 401 -60.72 40.25 -16.52
C GLU A 401 -59.68 39.89 -15.45
N GLN A 402 -60.17 39.57 -14.25
CA GLN A 402 -59.35 39.17 -13.11
C GLN A 402 -58.50 37.92 -13.42
N PRO A 403 -57.23 37.84 -12.99
CA PRO A 403 -56.40 36.68 -13.27
C PRO A 403 -56.90 35.46 -12.49
N ALA A 404 -57.16 34.37 -13.21
CA ALA A 404 -57.39 33.05 -12.64
C ALA A 404 -56.11 32.54 -11.93
N PRO A 405 -56.22 31.80 -10.82
CA PRO A 405 -55.07 31.28 -10.09
C PRO A 405 -54.25 30.31 -10.94
N TRP A 406 -52.93 30.50 -10.93
CA TRP A 406 -51.92 29.85 -11.77
C TRP A 406 -51.73 28.33 -11.55
N LEU A 407 -52.51 27.70 -10.66
CA LEU A 407 -52.36 26.29 -10.31
C LEU A 407 -53.72 25.61 -10.23
N GLY A 408 -53.92 24.56 -11.02
CA GLY A 408 -55.10 23.71 -10.92
C GLY A 408 -55.11 22.91 -9.60
N PRO A 409 -56.30 22.46 -9.12
CA PRO A 409 -56.44 21.77 -7.84
C PRO A 409 -55.55 20.52 -7.67
N GLY A 410 -55.21 19.82 -8.77
CA GLY A 410 -54.27 18.70 -8.75
C GLY A 410 -52.81 19.10 -8.53
N GLN A 411 -52.38 20.26 -9.04
CA GLN A 411 -51.01 20.76 -8.87
C GLN A 411 -50.81 21.35 -7.46
N ILE A 412 -51.85 21.98 -6.91
CA ILE A 412 -51.86 22.42 -5.51
C ILE A 412 -51.67 21.23 -4.58
N PHE A 413 -52.34 20.10 -4.84
CA PHE A 413 -52.18 18.89 -4.04
C PHE A 413 -50.74 18.33 -4.08
N VAL A 414 -50.09 18.32 -5.24
CA VAL A 414 -48.70 17.84 -5.38
C VAL A 414 -47.71 18.74 -4.63
N VAL A 415 -47.87 20.07 -4.73
CA VAL A 415 -47.01 21.02 -4.00
C VAL A 415 -47.24 20.90 -2.49
N LEU A 416 -48.49 20.79 -2.04
CA LEU A 416 -48.81 20.60 -0.63
C LEU A 416 -48.28 19.26 -0.09
N LEU A 417 -48.34 18.19 -0.89
CA LEU A 417 -47.75 16.90 -0.53
C LEU A 417 -46.22 16.98 -0.43
N GLY A 418 -45.56 17.67 -1.36
CA GLY A 418 -44.11 17.89 -1.32
C GLY A 418 -43.68 18.70 -0.10
N VAL A 419 -44.40 19.79 0.22
CA VAL A 419 -44.16 20.60 1.42
C VAL A 419 -44.43 19.79 2.70
N PHE A 420 -45.47 18.95 2.71
CA PHE A 420 -45.79 18.08 3.84
C PHE A 420 -44.71 17.02 4.08
N LEU A 421 -44.20 16.37 3.02
CA LEU A 421 -43.11 15.41 3.12
C LEU A 421 -41.80 16.08 3.57
N LEU A 422 -41.51 17.29 3.10
CA LEU A 422 -40.37 18.07 3.55
C LEU A 422 -40.52 18.46 5.03
N ALA A 423 -41.72 18.85 5.46
CA ALA A 423 -42.01 19.15 6.86
C ALA A 423 -41.85 17.91 7.76
N LEU A 424 -42.23 16.71 7.30
CA LEU A 424 -41.98 15.46 8.03
C LEU A 424 -40.49 15.11 8.13
N LEU A 425 -39.71 15.38 7.08
CA LEU A 425 -38.25 15.22 7.08
C LEU A 425 -37.57 16.18 8.07
N ILE A 426 -37.99 17.45 8.09
CA ILE A 426 -37.50 18.45 9.03
C ILE A 426 -37.94 18.11 10.46
N ALA A 427 -39.19 17.69 10.67
CA ALA A 427 -39.67 17.24 11.97
C ALA A 427 -38.89 16.00 12.46
N GLY A 428 -38.61 15.03 11.58
CA GLY A 428 -37.79 13.85 11.90
C GLY A 428 -36.36 14.20 12.30
N THR A 429 -35.73 15.14 11.60
CA THR A 429 -34.36 15.60 11.93
C THR A 429 -34.33 16.40 13.24
N VAL A 430 -35.33 17.25 13.49
CA VAL A 430 -35.47 18.00 14.74
C VAL A 430 -35.78 17.06 15.92
N LEU A 431 -36.68 16.09 15.77
CA LEU A 431 -36.94 15.06 16.79
C LEU A 431 -35.70 14.21 17.06
N LYS A 432 -34.92 13.84 16.04
CA LYS A 432 -33.65 13.11 16.18
C LYS A 432 -32.62 13.95 16.95
N ALA A 433 -32.50 15.25 16.64
CA ALA A 433 -31.64 16.19 17.36
C ALA A 433 -32.08 16.41 18.82
N PHE A 434 -33.39 16.49 19.07
CA PHE A 434 -33.96 16.64 20.40
C PHE A 434 -33.75 15.38 21.26
N ARG A 435 -33.94 14.18 20.68
CA ARG A 435 -33.58 12.90 21.33
C ARG A 435 -32.10 12.82 21.65
N ARG A 436 -31.23 13.25 20.72
CA ARG A 436 -29.77 13.30 20.92
C ARG A 436 -29.36 14.24 22.06
N ASN A 437 -30.04 15.38 22.20
CA ASN A 437 -29.81 16.33 23.29
C ASN A 437 -30.40 15.88 24.63
N GLN A 438 -31.54 15.17 24.65
CA GLN A 438 -32.08 14.56 25.86
C GLN A 438 -31.17 13.44 26.37
N ILE A 439 -30.63 12.60 25.48
CA ILE A 439 -29.65 11.55 25.83
C ILE A 439 -28.35 12.18 26.35
N ARG A 440 -27.84 13.27 25.73
CA ARG A 440 -26.67 14.02 26.25
C ARG A 440 -26.90 14.60 27.64
N ARG A 441 -28.09 15.16 27.91
CA ARG A 441 -28.42 15.68 29.25
C ARG A 441 -28.61 14.58 30.29
N ALA A 442 -29.18 13.43 29.89
CA ALA A 442 -29.24 12.25 30.76
C ALA A 442 -27.84 11.71 31.09
N TYR A 443 -26.91 11.73 30.11
CA TYR A 443 -25.52 11.32 30.31
C TYR A 443 -24.68 12.31 31.15
N GLN A 444 -25.01 13.61 31.12
CA GLN A 444 -24.32 14.63 31.93
C GLN A 444 -24.83 14.71 33.38
N LEU A 445 -26.04 14.21 33.67
CA LEU A 445 -26.63 14.25 35.01
C LEU A 445 -26.37 12.98 35.84
N ASP A 446 -25.83 11.91 35.25
CA ASP A 446 -25.63 10.62 35.94
C ASP A 446 -24.14 10.24 36.15
N GLN A 447 -23.23 11.20 35.97
CA GLN A 447 -21.85 11.03 36.45
C GLN A 447 -21.66 11.78 37.77
N PRO A 448 -21.51 11.11 38.93
CA PRO A 448 -20.91 11.76 40.07
C PRO A 448 -19.49 12.16 39.68
N ALA A 449 -19.15 13.44 39.88
CA ALA A 449 -17.80 13.95 39.69
C ALA A 449 -16.82 13.03 40.43
N ARG A 450 -16.03 12.24 39.68
CA ARG A 450 -14.99 11.41 40.27
C ARG A 450 -13.96 12.36 40.90
N PRO A 451 -13.69 12.29 42.21
CA PRO A 451 -12.59 13.04 42.78
C PRO A 451 -11.30 12.56 42.12
N PHE A 452 -10.46 13.52 41.74
CA PHE A 452 -9.16 13.29 41.16
C PHE A 452 -8.28 12.57 42.19
N VAL A 453 -8.26 11.24 42.15
CA VAL A 453 -7.27 10.45 42.86
C VAL A 453 -6.00 10.53 42.02
N GLY A 454 -5.09 11.42 42.43
CA GLY A 454 -3.76 11.49 41.84
C GLY A 454 -3.12 10.11 41.92
N GLN A 455 -2.98 9.45 40.78
CA GLN A 455 -2.09 8.30 40.71
C GLN A 455 -0.68 8.79 41.03
N PRO A 456 0.06 8.12 41.92
CA PRO A 456 1.44 8.47 42.18
C PRO A 456 2.20 8.34 40.86
N GLY A 457 2.85 9.42 40.45
CA GLY A 457 3.72 9.41 39.29
C GLY A 457 4.72 8.25 39.40
N PRO A 458 5.20 7.71 38.27
CA PRO A 458 6.24 6.70 38.30
C PRO A 458 7.37 7.22 39.19
N ALA A 459 7.72 6.44 40.20
CA ALA A 459 8.84 6.74 41.07
C ALA A 459 10.04 7.09 40.18
N ARG A 460 10.77 8.15 40.54
CA ARG A 460 12.12 8.39 40.03
C ARG A 460 12.96 7.16 40.36
N VAL A 461 12.99 6.21 39.44
CA VAL A 461 14.09 5.27 39.32
C VAL A 461 15.25 6.13 38.88
N GLY A 462 16.25 6.24 39.75
CA GLY A 462 17.50 6.94 39.45
C GLY A 462 18.03 6.46 38.11
N SER A 463 18.64 7.38 37.37
CA SER A 463 19.40 7.17 36.15
C SER A 463 20.10 5.80 36.14
N ALA A 464 19.43 4.80 35.58
CA ALA A 464 20.04 3.57 35.16
C ALA A 464 20.70 3.90 33.82
N GLU A 465 22.02 3.85 33.82
CA GLU A 465 22.87 3.89 32.65
C GLU A 465 22.27 3.01 31.55
N ALA A 466 22.22 3.52 30.31
CA ALA A 466 21.84 2.74 29.16
C ALA A 466 22.65 1.42 29.14
N PRO A 467 22.04 0.28 28.79
CA PRO A 467 22.80 -0.96 28.67
C PRO A 467 23.96 -0.73 27.70
N PRO A 468 25.20 -1.16 28.04
CA PRO A 468 26.34 -0.94 27.16
C PRO A 468 26.05 -1.56 25.80
N GLU A 469 26.38 -0.81 24.74
CA GLU A 469 26.31 -1.31 23.36
C GLU A 469 26.95 -2.70 23.28
N PRO A 470 26.37 -3.63 22.49
CA PRO A 470 26.92 -4.97 22.34
C PRO A 470 28.35 -4.87 21.78
N THR A 471 29.35 -4.95 22.67
CA THR A 471 30.75 -4.89 22.30
C THR A 471 31.14 -6.24 21.70
N ARG A 472 31.29 -6.25 20.37
CA ARG A 472 31.88 -7.34 19.62
C ARG A 472 33.19 -7.77 20.30
N ARG A 473 33.27 -8.98 20.86
CA ARG A 473 34.55 -9.52 21.40
C ARG A 473 35.53 -9.73 20.25
N ILE A 474 36.65 -9.03 20.21
CA ILE A 474 37.57 -8.94 19.07
C ILE A 474 38.64 -10.03 19.14
N SER A 475 38.97 -10.65 18.01
CA SER A 475 40.04 -11.65 17.92
C SER A 475 41.43 -10.98 18.04
N ALA A 476 42.37 -11.61 18.73
CA ALA A 476 43.74 -11.12 18.85
C ALA A 476 44.39 -11.00 17.44
N GLY A 477 45.14 -9.91 17.21
CA GLY A 477 45.82 -9.66 15.93
C GLY A 477 45.01 -8.87 14.89
N GLY A 478 43.76 -8.47 15.17
CA GLY A 478 43.00 -7.54 14.32
C GLY A 478 43.70 -6.20 14.09
N CYS A 479 43.13 -5.31 13.28
CA CYS A 479 43.69 -3.99 13.02
C CYS A 479 42.76 -2.84 13.45
N VAL A 480 43.39 -1.75 13.90
CA VAL A 480 42.73 -0.47 14.11
C VAL A 480 42.67 0.25 12.78
N THR A 481 41.46 0.53 12.32
CA THR A 481 41.19 1.15 11.02
C THR A 481 40.48 2.48 11.21
N GLU A 482 41.10 3.57 10.77
CA GLU A 482 40.40 4.84 10.64
C GLU A 482 39.57 4.81 9.35
N VAL A 483 38.29 5.16 9.44
CA VAL A 483 37.37 5.27 8.31
C VAL A 483 36.93 6.72 8.18
N ILE A 484 37.10 7.28 6.98
CA ILE A 484 36.67 8.62 6.61
C ILE A 484 35.56 8.50 5.58
N ALA A 485 34.41 9.13 5.86
CA ALA A 485 33.23 9.18 5.00
C ALA A 485 32.74 10.64 4.92
N GLY A 486 33.09 11.36 3.85
CA GLY A 486 32.85 12.81 3.79
C GLY A 486 33.57 13.55 4.93
N THR A 487 32.82 14.24 5.79
CA THR A 487 33.34 14.91 7.00
C THR A 487 33.40 14.00 8.23
N THR A 488 32.78 12.82 8.18
CA THR A 488 32.72 11.86 9.27
C THR A 488 34.03 11.08 9.37
N ARG A 489 34.60 11.02 10.57
CA ARG A 489 35.78 10.21 10.89
C ARG A 489 35.48 9.30 12.08
N VAL A 490 35.64 8.00 11.89
CA VAL A 490 35.44 7.00 12.96
C VAL A 490 36.58 5.99 12.96
N THR A 491 36.74 5.30 14.09
CA THR A 491 37.67 4.17 14.21
C THR A 491 36.88 2.86 14.24
N LEU A 492 37.21 1.94 13.35
CA LEU A 492 36.71 0.57 13.32
C LEU A 492 37.82 -0.40 13.72
N MET A 493 37.39 -1.55 14.24
CA MET A 493 38.27 -2.64 14.60
C MET A 493 37.93 -3.83 13.73
N LEU A 494 38.85 -4.18 12.83
CA LEU A 494 38.66 -5.23 11.84
C LEU A 494 39.52 -6.43 12.20
N ASP A 495 38.91 -7.60 12.29
CA ASP A 495 39.57 -8.88 12.48
C ASP A 495 39.16 -9.85 11.37
N ASP A 496 39.43 -11.14 11.54
CA ASP A 496 39.13 -12.18 10.56
C ASP A 496 37.63 -12.45 10.36
N ARG A 497 36.75 -11.80 11.15
CA ARG A 497 35.31 -11.93 11.03
C ARG A 497 34.73 -10.79 10.19
N PRO A 498 33.79 -11.08 9.28
CA PRO A 498 33.02 -10.07 8.54
C PRO A 498 32.35 -9.03 9.44
N LEU A 499 32.63 -7.76 9.17
CA LEU A 499 31.83 -6.62 9.59
C LEU A 499 30.96 -6.19 8.41
N VAL A 500 29.66 -6.08 8.63
CA VAL A 500 28.72 -5.64 7.59
C VAL A 500 28.66 -4.12 7.57
N LEU A 501 28.87 -3.53 6.39
CA LEU A 501 28.65 -2.12 6.10
C LEU A 501 27.36 -1.96 5.29
N GLY A 502 26.56 -0.96 5.61
CA GLY A 502 25.32 -0.65 4.91
C GLY A 502 24.49 0.36 5.70
N ARG A 503 23.29 0.65 5.20
CA ARG A 503 22.39 1.65 5.83
C ARG A 503 21.49 1.09 6.93
N GLY A 504 21.61 -0.20 7.27
CA GLY A 504 20.80 -0.83 8.32
C GLY A 504 21.05 -0.18 9.68
N SER A 505 20.00 0.29 10.34
CA SER A 505 20.09 0.90 11.68
C SER A 505 20.50 -0.12 12.75
N GLU A 506 20.22 -1.40 12.48
CA GLU A 506 20.56 -2.57 13.28
C GLU A 506 22.05 -2.96 13.21
N LEU A 507 22.81 -2.43 12.25
CA LEU A 507 24.20 -2.81 12.06
C LEU A 507 25.06 -2.32 13.24
N PRO A 508 26.02 -3.14 13.71
CA PRO A 508 26.90 -2.81 14.83
C PRO A 508 28.01 -1.85 14.39
N LEU A 509 27.64 -0.67 13.90
CA LEU A 509 28.52 0.39 13.43
C LEU A 509 28.47 1.59 14.39
N PRO A 510 29.59 2.32 14.57
CA PRO A 510 29.59 3.56 15.34
C PRO A 510 28.54 4.54 14.83
N THR A 511 27.79 5.18 15.73
CA THR A 511 26.68 6.08 15.40
C THR A 511 26.99 7.11 14.31
N PRO A 512 28.15 7.82 14.31
CA PRO A 512 28.44 8.79 13.26
C PRO A 512 28.56 8.16 11.86
N LEU A 513 29.16 6.96 11.79
CA LEU A 513 29.27 6.24 10.52
C LEU A 513 27.92 5.69 10.08
N ARG A 514 27.11 5.17 11.01
CA ARG A 514 25.76 4.69 10.73
C ARG A 514 24.86 5.79 10.18
N GLN A 515 24.90 7.00 10.76
CA GLN A 515 24.17 8.17 10.27
C GLN A 515 24.62 8.54 8.85
N CYS A 516 25.92 8.68 8.64
CA CYS A 516 26.48 8.99 7.32
C CYS A 516 26.10 7.96 6.24
N LEU A 517 26.16 6.66 6.55
CA LEU A 517 25.77 5.60 5.61
C LEU A 517 24.24 5.55 5.39
N SER A 518 23.44 5.97 6.36
CA SER A 518 21.98 5.98 6.24
C SER A 518 21.45 7.06 5.29
N GLU A 519 22.23 8.12 5.06
CA GLU A 519 21.88 9.21 4.14
C GLU A 519 22.02 8.84 2.66
N ASP A 520 22.70 7.73 2.34
CA ASP A 520 22.89 7.30 0.97
C ASP A 520 21.87 6.21 0.57
N PRO A 521 20.86 6.56 -0.24
CA PRO A 521 19.78 5.64 -0.61
C PRO A 521 20.25 4.51 -1.54
N PHE A 522 21.45 4.63 -2.14
CA PHE A 522 22.03 3.60 -3.00
C PHE A 522 22.77 2.52 -2.20
N LEU A 523 22.91 2.68 -0.87
CA LEU A 523 23.36 1.59 0.00
C LEU A 523 22.20 0.63 0.29
N ALA A 524 22.45 -0.67 0.15
CA ALA A 524 21.57 -1.68 0.73
C ALA A 524 21.73 -1.68 2.26
N ARG A 525 20.74 -2.22 2.98
CA ARG A 525 20.80 -2.31 4.45
C ARG A 525 22.04 -3.06 4.92
N ALA A 526 22.35 -4.19 4.27
CA ALA A 526 23.65 -4.84 4.28
C ALA A 526 24.24 -4.72 2.87
N HIS A 527 25.19 -3.82 2.67
CA HIS A 527 25.72 -3.50 1.35
C HIS A 527 26.97 -4.32 1.00
N CYS A 528 27.91 -4.44 1.93
CA CYS A 528 29.07 -5.30 1.78
C CYS A 528 29.57 -5.81 3.14
N GLU A 529 30.34 -6.88 3.10
CA GLU A 529 31.12 -7.37 4.23
C GLU A 529 32.58 -6.95 4.09
N LEU A 530 33.20 -6.61 5.22
CA LEU A 530 34.58 -6.18 5.32
C LEU A 530 35.28 -6.90 6.47
N TRP A 531 36.45 -7.49 6.23
CA TRP A 531 37.25 -8.10 7.29
C TRP A 531 38.73 -8.11 6.96
N TYR A 532 39.57 -8.29 7.97
CA TYR A 532 41.02 -8.21 7.88
C TYR A 532 41.67 -9.54 8.28
N GLN A 533 42.62 -10.03 7.48
CA GLN A 533 43.44 -11.18 7.86
C GLN A 533 44.82 -10.73 8.36
N PRO A 534 45.14 -10.93 9.65
CA PRO A 534 46.41 -10.50 10.23
C PRO A 534 47.63 -11.15 9.59
N ASP A 535 47.59 -12.47 9.36
CA ASP A 535 48.72 -13.26 8.88
C ASP A 535 49.23 -12.85 7.49
N SER A 536 48.34 -12.26 6.68
CA SER A 536 48.65 -11.89 5.29
C SER A 536 48.49 -10.40 5.00
N ASN A 537 48.15 -9.59 6.03
CA ASN A 537 47.89 -8.16 5.91
C ASN A 537 46.92 -7.78 4.78
N HIS A 538 45.88 -8.59 4.57
CA HIS A 538 44.89 -8.34 3.54
C HIS A 538 43.56 -7.86 4.13
N LEU A 539 42.98 -6.85 3.47
CA LEU A 539 41.59 -6.46 3.65
C LEU A 539 40.75 -7.18 2.60
N TYR A 540 39.73 -7.89 3.05
CA TYR A 540 38.78 -8.59 2.21
C TYR A 540 37.47 -7.85 2.16
N LEU A 541 36.86 -7.86 0.98
CA LEU A 541 35.53 -7.33 0.76
C LEU A 541 34.68 -8.36 0.02
N ARG A 542 33.43 -8.54 0.44
CA ARG A 542 32.40 -9.27 -0.29
C ARG A 542 31.19 -8.37 -0.54
N CYS A 543 30.75 -8.26 -1.78
CA CYS A 543 29.56 -7.47 -2.10
C CYS A 543 28.29 -8.25 -1.75
N LEU A 544 27.35 -7.62 -1.04
CA LEU A 544 26.03 -8.20 -0.73
C LEU A 544 24.90 -7.52 -1.54
N SER A 545 25.17 -6.35 -2.12
CA SER A 545 24.20 -5.51 -2.80
C SER A 545 24.17 -5.74 -4.31
N GLU A 546 22.98 -5.71 -4.91
CA GLU A 546 22.79 -5.65 -6.38
C GLU A 546 23.37 -4.37 -7.00
N ASN A 547 23.56 -3.31 -6.22
CA ASN A 547 24.14 -2.05 -6.69
C ASN A 547 25.67 -2.14 -6.89
N GLY A 548 26.28 -3.26 -6.51
CA GLY A 548 27.73 -3.45 -6.55
C GLY A 548 28.47 -2.57 -5.54
N VAL A 549 29.76 -2.82 -5.40
CA VAL A 549 30.67 -1.99 -4.60
C VAL A 549 32.02 -1.92 -5.30
N GLN A 550 32.74 -0.80 -5.16
CA GLN A 550 34.08 -0.66 -5.70
C GLN A 550 35.11 -0.71 -4.59
N MET A 551 36.21 -1.43 -4.79
CA MET A 551 37.40 -1.40 -3.93
C MET A 551 38.60 -0.92 -4.75
N ASN A 552 39.19 0.21 -4.38
CA ASN A 552 40.25 0.89 -5.12
C ASN A 552 39.90 1.11 -6.61
N GLY A 553 38.64 1.44 -6.89
CA GLY A 553 38.11 1.65 -8.25
C GLY A 553 37.77 0.37 -9.02
N GLN A 554 38.09 -0.82 -8.49
CA GLN A 554 37.67 -2.09 -9.08
C GLN A 554 36.25 -2.43 -8.66
N ASN A 555 35.35 -2.62 -9.63
CA ASN A 555 33.98 -3.09 -9.38
C ASN A 555 33.96 -4.53 -8.84
N VAL A 556 33.09 -4.77 -7.87
CA VAL A 556 32.81 -6.06 -7.24
C VAL A 556 31.30 -6.28 -7.31
N ALA A 557 30.87 -7.28 -8.07
CA ALA A 557 29.45 -7.60 -8.23
C ALA A 557 28.92 -8.36 -7.02
N LYS A 558 27.58 -8.43 -6.88
CA LYS A 558 26.94 -9.15 -5.77
C LYS A 558 27.44 -10.60 -5.68
N GLY A 559 27.80 -11.02 -4.47
CA GLY A 559 28.33 -12.35 -4.18
C GLY A 559 29.84 -12.47 -4.42
N ASP A 560 30.44 -11.60 -5.24
CA ASP A 560 31.88 -11.62 -5.49
C ASP A 560 32.66 -11.16 -4.27
N LYS A 561 33.86 -11.75 -4.15
CA LYS A 561 34.81 -11.49 -3.08
C LYS A 561 36.15 -11.09 -3.66
N VAL A 562 36.71 -10.01 -3.14
CA VAL A 562 38.03 -9.49 -3.52
C VAL A 562 38.87 -9.23 -2.28
N LYS A 563 40.18 -9.05 -2.49
CA LYS A 563 41.11 -8.66 -1.43
C LYS A 563 42.15 -7.68 -1.95
N THR A 564 42.70 -6.86 -1.07
CA THR A 564 43.83 -5.97 -1.34
C THR A 564 44.80 -5.99 -0.17
N ASP A 565 46.08 -5.75 -0.44
CA ASP A 565 47.05 -5.46 0.62
C ASP A 565 46.60 -4.19 1.36
N PHE A 566 46.69 -4.22 2.70
CA PHE A 566 46.24 -3.13 3.56
C PHE A 566 47.39 -2.33 4.19
N SER A 567 48.52 -2.24 3.47
CA SER A 567 49.66 -1.37 3.85
C SER A 567 49.46 0.09 3.46
N SER A 568 48.54 0.37 2.54
CA SER A 568 48.17 1.73 2.08
C SER A 568 46.67 1.96 2.28
N PRO A 569 46.20 3.23 2.28
CA PRO A 569 44.77 3.52 2.36
C PRO A 569 43.98 2.82 1.25
N VAL A 570 42.82 2.25 1.62
CA VAL A 570 41.91 1.57 0.70
C VAL A 570 40.65 2.42 0.54
N THR A 571 40.22 2.64 -0.69
CA THR A 571 38.97 3.35 -0.98
C THR A 571 37.87 2.34 -1.29
N LEU A 572 36.75 2.46 -0.59
CA LEU A 572 35.52 1.73 -0.91
C LEU A 572 34.47 2.71 -1.42
N ARG A 573 33.84 2.41 -2.55
CA ARG A 573 32.68 3.17 -3.02
C ARG A 573 31.47 2.25 -3.06
N ALA A 574 30.51 2.52 -2.19
CA ALA A 574 29.24 1.83 -2.09
C ALA A 574 28.15 2.88 -2.39
N GLY A 575 27.28 2.64 -3.36
CA GLY A 575 26.32 3.67 -3.80
C GLY A 575 27.03 4.98 -4.22
N HIS A 576 26.66 6.09 -3.58
CA HIS A 576 27.31 7.39 -3.74
C HIS A 576 28.36 7.70 -2.66
N THR A 577 28.41 6.90 -1.60
CA THR A 577 29.30 7.08 -0.46
C THR A 577 30.67 6.50 -0.77
N THR A 578 31.69 7.32 -0.53
CA THR A 578 33.08 6.90 -0.62
C THR A 578 33.69 6.87 0.77
N LEU A 579 34.17 5.69 1.17
CA LEU A 579 34.89 5.43 2.41
C LEU A 579 36.38 5.33 2.12
N THR A 580 37.21 6.03 2.89
CA THR A 580 38.65 5.83 2.89
C THR A 580 39.05 5.15 4.19
N LEU A 581 39.62 3.94 4.08
CA LEU A 581 40.06 3.13 5.21
C LEU A 581 41.57 3.20 5.32
N THR A 582 42.07 3.58 6.50
CA THR A 582 43.50 3.67 6.78
C THR A 582 43.84 2.84 7.99
N ARG A 583 44.70 1.84 7.81
CA ARG A 583 45.23 1.04 8.93
C ARG A 583 46.15 1.91 9.80
N LYS A 584 45.87 2.01 11.09
CA LYS A 584 46.66 2.79 12.07
C LYS A 584 47.60 1.93 12.92
N GLY A 585 47.37 0.62 12.96
CA GLY A 585 48.19 -0.32 13.71
C GLY A 585 47.48 -1.66 13.92
N LEU A 586 48.18 -2.60 14.54
CA LEU A 586 47.58 -3.83 15.03
C LEU A 586 46.88 -3.56 16.36
N TRP A 587 45.75 -4.22 16.57
CA TRP A 587 45.11 -4.28 17.88
C TRP A 587 45.88 -5.29 18.75
N PRO A 588 46.28 -4.89 19.98
CA PRO A 588 47.07 -5.74 20.86
C PRO A 588 46.38 -7.04 21.26
#